data_AF-A0A1B6KBX5-F1
#
_entry.id   AF-A0A1B6KBX5-F1
#
_cell.length_a   1.000
_cell.length_b   1.000
_cell.length_c   1.000
_cell.angle_alpha   90.00
_cell.angle_beta   90.00
_cell.angle_gamma   90.00
#
_symmetry.space_group_name_H-M   'P 1'
#
loop_
_entity.id
_entity.type
_entity.pdbx_description
1 polymer ?
#
loop_
_entity_poly.entity_id
_entity_poly.type
_entity_poly.pdbx_seq_one_letter_code
_entity_poly.pdbx_strand_id
1 'polypeptide(L)'
;KGISWPTVCYMLGEVQYGGRVTDDFDKRLLTTFTQVWFCDVLLRPGFEFYRGYRVPITRSLQGYIDYVNCLPLTDTPEVFGLHANADITYQINTAKGILDTILSVQPKEGGSQG
;
A
#
# COMPACT_ATOMS: atom_id res chain seq x y z
N LYS A 1 12.72 2.71 -30.81
CA LYS A 1 11.92 3.74 -30.11
C LYS A 1 11.89 3.36 -28.64
N GLY A 2 12.26 4.28 -27.74
CA GLY A 2 12.25 4.05 -26.29
C GLY A 2 10.84 4.06 -25.70
N ILE A 3 10.74 3.79 -24.40
CA ILE A 3 9.48 3.85 -23.65
C ILE A 3 9.10 5.33 -23.42
N SER A 4 7.84 5.69 -23.65
CA SER A 4 7.32 7.01 -23.30
C SER A 4 6.77 6.98 -21.87
N TRP A 5 7.64 7.21 -20.89
CA TRP A 5 7.25 7.28 -19.47
C TRP A 5 6.15 8.31 -19.18
N PRO A 6 6.15 9.53 -19.77
CA PRO A 6 5.05 10.47 -19.58
C PRO A 6 3.70 9.91 -20.00
N THR A 7 3.66 9.14 -21.10
CA THR A 7 2.44 8.46 -21.56
C THR A 7 2.02 7.37 -20.58
N VAL A 8 2.96 6.57 -20.07
CA VAL A 8 2.66 5.52 -19.07
C VAL A 8 2.10 6.13 -17.78
N CYS A 9 2.76 7.17 -17.24
CA CYS A 9 2.30 7.84 -16.03
C CYS A 9 0.94 8.51 -16.22
N TYR A 10 0.69 9.14 -17.38
CA TYR A 10 -0.63 9.71 -17.69
C TYR A 10 -1.72 8.64 -17.75
N MET A 11 -1.46 7.52 -18.43
CA MET A 11 -2.42 6.42 -18.53
C MET A 11 -2.74 5.80 -17.17
N LEU A 12 -1.75 5.65 -16.29
CA LEU A 12 -1.96 5.09 -14.96
C LEU A 12 -2.62 6.10 -14.02
N GLY A 13 -2.05 7.30 -13.91
CA GLY A 13 -2.45 8.35 -12.98
C GLY A 13 -3.81 8.95 -13.30
N GLU A 14 -4.06 9.34 -14.55
CA GLU A 14 -5.29 10.05 -14.93
C GLU A 14 -6.38 9.08 -15.41
N VAL A 15 -6.03 8.12 -16.26
CA VAL A 15 -7.03 7.30 -16.98
C VAL A 15 -7.47 6.07 -16.20
N GLN A 16 -6.52 5.23 -15.74
CA GLN A 16 -6.83 3.94 -15.10
C GLN A 16 -7.32 4.12 -13.66
N TYR A 17 -6.59 4.89 -12.86
CA TYR A 17 -6.84 5.06 -11.43
C TYR A 17 -7.48 6.41 -11.10
N GLY A 18 -7.06 7.49 -11.76
CA GLY A 18 -7.46 8.87 -11.43
C GLY A 18 -8.96 9.14 -11.46
N GLY A 19 -9.70 8.51 -12.37
CA GLY A 19 -11.17 8.66 -12.43
C GLY A 19 -11.93 8.18 -11.18
N ARG A 20 -11.30 7.39 -10.30
CA ARG A 20 -11.89 6.95 -9.03
C ARG A 20 -11.41 7.78 -7.83
N VAL A 21 -10.40 8.62 -8.02
CA VAL A 21 -9.83 9.44 -6.95
C VAL A 21 -10.52 10.79 -6.98
N THR A 22 -11.23 11.12 -5.90
CA THR A 22 -12.03 12.35 -5.83
C THR A 22 -11.28 13.49 -5.15
N ASP A 23 -10.43 13.18 -4.17
CA ASP A 23 -9.64 14.17 -3.44
C ASP A 23 -8.38 14.60 -4.21
N ASP A 24 -8.08 15.91 -4.18
CA ASP A 24 -6.96 16.47 -4.95
C ASP A 24 -5.60 16.08 -4.36
N PHE A 25 -5.50 15.86 -3.05
CA PHE A 25 -4.26 15.36 -2.44
C PHE A 25 -4.04 13.89 -2.77
N ASP A 26 -5.10 13.08 -2.78
CA ASP A 26 -5.00 11.69 -3.21
C ASP A 26 -4.58 11.59 -4.69
N LYS A 27 -5.11 12.45 -5.57
CA LYS A 27 -4.67 12.51 -6.98
C LYS A 27 -3.20 12.89 -7.09
N ARG A 28 -2.78 13.92 -6.35
CA ARG A 28 -1.39 14.35 -6.33
C ARG A 28 -0.46 13.23 -5.85
N LEU A 29 -0.86 12.50 -4.81
CA LEU A 29 -0.12 11.37 -4.28
C LEU A 29 0.01 10.25 -5.32
N LEU A 30 -1.10 9.86 -5.95
CA LEU A 30 -1.13 8.86 -7.03
C LEU A 30 -0.19 9.25 -8.18
N THR A 31 -0.30 10.47 -8.69
CA THR A 31 0.57 10.96 -9.78
C THR A 31 2.04 10.94 -9.34
N THR A 32 2.34 11.31 -8.11
CA THR A 32 3.71 11.24 -7.56
C THR A 32 4.24 9.80 -7.57
N PHE A 33 3.45 8.83 -7.10
CA PHE A 33 3.84 7.41 -7.15
C PHE A 33 4.12 6.94 -8.57
N THR A 34 3.27 7.29 -9.54
CA THR A 34 3.51 6.89 -10.93
C THR A 34 4.82 7.46 -11.48
N GLN A 35 5.13 8.72 -11.18
CA GLN A 35 6.35 9.37 -11.67
C GLN A 35 7.62 8.82 -11.02
N VAL A 36 7.58 8.51 -9.73
CA VAL A 36 8.73 7.97 -8.99
C VAL A 36 9.07 6.56 -9.47
N TRP A 37 8.05 5.72 -9.71
CA TRP A 37 8.27 4.31 -10.05
C TRP A 37 8.40 4.04 -11.54
N PHE A 38 7.63 4.70 -12.41
CA PHE A 38 7.65 4.44 -13.85
C PHE A 38 8.61 5.38 -14.57
N CYS A 39 9.90 5.10 -14.43
CA CYS A 39 10.99 5.79 -15.11
C CYS A 39 12.10 4.81 -15.52
N ASP A 40 13.11 5.26 -16.27
CA ASP A 40 14.20 4.39 -16.74
C ASP A 40 14.98 3.72 -15.60
N VAL A 41 14.94 4.27 -14.38
CA VAL A 41 15.59 3.69 -13.20
C VAL A 41 14.96 2.35 -12.82
N LEU A 42 13.65 2.16 -13.06
CA LEU A 42 12.91 0.92 -12.81
C LEU A 42 13.53 -0.29 -13.50
N LEU A 43 14.07 -0.07 -14.72
CA LEU A 43 14.60 -1.13 -15.57
C LEU A 43 16.08 -1.42 -15.30
N ARG A 44 16.71 -0.69 -14.38
CA ARG A 44 18.12 -0.90 -14.07
C ARG A 44 18.29 -2.17 -13.22
N PRO A 45 19.33 -2.98 -13.49
CA PRO A 45 19.65 -4.11 -12.63
C PRO A 45 19.85 -3.67 -11.18
N GLY A 46 19.25 -4.39 -10.24
CA GLY A 46 19.35 -4.08 -8.81
C GLY A 46 18.40 -3.00 -8.31
N PHE A 47 17.45 -2.53 -9.13
CA PHE A 47 16.37 -1.67 -8.65
C PHE A 47 15.55 -2.35 -7.54
N GLU A 48 15.25 -1.58 -6.51
CA GLU A 48 14.47 -1.95 -5.34
C GLU A 48 13.40 -0.88 -5.10
N PHE A 49 12.14 -1.29 -4.94
CA PHE A 49 11.08 -0.39 -4.48
C PHE A 49 11.29 0.02 -3.03
N TYR A 50 11.73 -0.94 -2.23
CA TYR A 50 12.15 -0.81 -0.84
C TYR A 50 13.20 -1.90 -0.57
N ARG A 51 13.95 -1.78 0.53
CA ARG A 51 14.96 -2.76 0.91
C ARG A 51 14.35 -4.17 0.94
N GLY A 52 14.81 -5.04 0.05
CA GLY A 52 14.31 -6.42 -0.08
C GLY A 52 13.14 -6.62 -1.08
N TYR A 53 12.53 -5.55 -1.57
CA TYR A 53 11.46 -5.57 -2.59
C TYR A 53 12.05 -5.23 -3.96
N ARG A 54 12.72 -6.22 -4.55
CA ARG A 54 13.39 -6.15 -5.85
C ARG A 54 12.43 -6.47 -6.99
N VAL A 55 12.79 -6.05 -8.19
CA VAL A 55 12.17 -6.59 -9.42
C VAL A 55 12.77 -7.97 -9.71
N PRO A 56 12.00 -9.06 -9.70
CA PRO A 56 12.53 -10.40 -9.95
C PRO A 56 13.03 -10.56 -11.39
N ILE A 57 14.24 -11.12 -11.53
CA ILE A 57 14.88 -11.38 -12.83
C ILE A 57 14.44 -12.76 -13.31
N THR A 58 13.20 -12.85 -13.78
CA THR A 58 12.63 -14.06 -14.36
C THR A 58 11.80 -13.71 -15.58
N ARG A 59 11.59 -14.70 -16.46
CA ARG A 59 10.66 -14.61 -17.60
C ARG A 59 9.51 -15.62 -17.49
N SER A 60 9.52 -16.43 -16.44
CA SER A 60 8.48 -17.44 -16.20
C SER A 60 7.48 -16.92 -15.19
N LEU A 61 6.19 -17.22 -15.41
CA LEU A 61 5.12 -16.92 -14.47
C LEU A 61 5.41 -17.54 -13.09
N GLN A 62 5.87 -18.80 -13.08
CA GLN A 62 6.18 -19.50 -11.83
C GLN A 62 7.27 -18.77 -11.03
N GLY A 63 8.32 -18.29 -11.69
CA GLY A 63 9.37 -17.54 -10.98
C GLY A 63 8.88 -16.23 -10.37
N TYR A 64 7.88 -15.57 -10.97
CA TYR A 64 7.24 -14.39 -10.35
C TYR A 64 6.45 -14.79 -9.11
N ILE A 65 5.68 -15.87 -9.20
CA ILE A 65 4.88 -16.39 -8.08
C ILE A 65 5.78 -16.81 -6.91
N ASP A 66 6.84 -17.56 -7.20
CA ASP A 66 7.79 -18.03 -6.17
C ASP A 66 8.45 -16.85 -5.46
N TYR A 67 8.85 -15.81 -6.21
CA TYR A 67 9.43 -14.59 -5.61
C TYR A 67 8.43 -13.87 -4.70
N VAL A 68 7.19 -13.67 -5.15
CA VAL A 68 6.14 -13.03 -4.35
C VAL A 68 5.87 -13.83 -3.07
N ASN A 69 5.85 -15.16 -3.16
CA ASN A 69 5.65 -16.03 -1.99
C ASN A 69 6.82 -16.00 -0.99
N CYS A 70 8.01 -15.55 -1.40
CA CYS A 70 9.15 -15.35 -0.51
C CYS A 70 9.14 -14.00 0.22
N LEU A 71 8.24 -13.07 -0.14
CA LEU A 71 8.14 -11.78 0.54
C LEU A 71 7.51 -11.92 1.94
N PRO A 72 7.77 -10.98 2.86
CA PRO A 72 7.13 -10.97 4.16
C PRO A 72 5.59 -10.96 4.06
N LEU A 73 4.90 -11.69 4.94
CA LEU A 73 3.43 -11.59 5.06
C LEU A 73 2.95 -10.25 5.63
N THR A 74 3.84 -9.54 6.33
CA THR A 74 3.53 -8.27 6.98
C THR A 74 4.56 -7.24 6.56
N ASP A 75 4.07 -6.21 5.88
CA ASP A 75 4.87 -5.08 5.42
C ASP A 75 4.95 -4.02 6.52
N THR A 76 6.11 -3.37 6.65
CA THR A 76 6.25 -2.22 7.56
C THR A 76 5.77 -0.93 6.86
N PRO A 77 5.36 0.11 7.61
CA PRO A 77 4.88 1.36 7.01
C PRO A 77 5.86 2.02 6.04
N GLU A 78 7.16 1.84 6.25
CA GLU A 78 8.22 2.41 5.42
C GLU A 78 8.20 1.88 3.99
N VAL A 79 7.69 0.66 3.76
CA VAL A 79 7.50 0.09 2.41
C VAL A 79 6.58 0.99 1.57
N PHE A 80 5.64 1.69 2.23
CA PHE A 80 4.70 2.62 1.62
C PHE A 80 5.17 4.08 1.69
N GLY A 81 6.39 4.33 2.17
CA GLY A 81 6.92 5.69 2.38
C GLY A 81 6.39 6.39 3.63
N LEU A 82 5.78 5.64 4.56
CA LEU A 82 5.28 6.17 5.83
C LEU A 82 6.31 6.02 6.95
N HIS A 83 6.17 6.84 7.99
CA HIS A 83 6.98 6.74 9.19
C HIS A 83 6.54 5.55 10.07
N ALA A 84 7.47 4.89 10.77
CA ALA A 84 7.21 3.75 11.68
C ALA A 84 6.01 3.97 12.63
N ASN A 85 5.82 5.20 13.11
CA ASN A 85 4.71 5.59 14.00
C ASN A 85 3.31 5.39 13.40
N ALA A 86 3.18 5.24 12.08
CA ALA A 86 1.90 4.91 11.45
C ALA A 86 1.37 3.56 11.95
N ASP A 87 2.26 2.60 12.21
CA ASP A 87 1.89 1.30 12.78
C ASP A 87 1.36 1.45 14.21
N ILE A 88 2.00 2.29 15.04
CA ILE A 88 1.51 2.58 16.40
C ILE A 88 0.09 3.15 16.37
N THR A 89 -0.18 4.08 15.45
CA THR A 89 -1.50 4.69 15.30
C THR A 89 -2.54 3.67 14.84
N TYR A 90 -2.18 2.81 13.89
CA TYR A 90 -3.01 1.71 13.44
C TYR A 90 -3.36 0.74 14.57
N GLN A 91 -2.37 0.31 15.36
CA GLN A 91 -2.56 -0.59 16.49
C GLN A 91 -3.45 0.01 17.56
N ILE A 92 -3.27 1.29 17.91
CA ILE A 92 -4.12 2.00 18.88
C ILE A 92 -5.57 2.03 18.41
N ASN A 93 -5.80 2.40 17.14
CA ASN A 93 -7.16 2.49 16.60
C ASN A 93 -7.83 1.12 16.52
N THR A 94 -7.07 0.08 16.16
CA THR A 94 -7.55 -1.30 16.11
C THR A 94 -7.92 -1.80 17.50
N ALA A 95 -7.06 -1.58 18.51
CA ALA A 95 -7.33 -1.95 19.89
C ALA A 95 -8.58 -1.24 20.45
N LYS A 96 -8.74 0.06 20.15
CA LYS A 96 -9.96 0.81 20.51
C LYS A 96 -11.21 0.20 19.86
N GLY A 97 -11.18 -0.06 18.55
CA GLY A 97 -12.31 -0.69 17.85
C GLY A 97 -12.69 -2.06 18.42
N ILE A 98 -11.71 -2.86 18.83
CA ILE A 98 -11.95 -4.14 19.51
C ILE A 98 -12.64 -3.91 20.86
N LEU A 99 -12.12 -3.00 21.69
CA LEU A 99 -12.70 -2.70 23.00
C LEU A 99 -14.12 -2.13 22.90
N ASP A 100 -14.35 -1.22 21.95
CA ASP A 100 -15.68 -0.65 21.68
C ASP A 100 -16.66 -1.75 21.25
N THR A 101 -16.20 -2.70 20.42
CA THR A 101 -17.01 -3.86 20.01
C THR A 101 -17.34 -4.74 21.21
N ILE A 102 -16.39 -5.01 22.11
CA ILE A 102 -16.61 -5.80 23.33
C ILE A 102 -17.66 -5.12 24.23
N LEU A 103 -17.52 -3.81 24.46
CA LEU A 103 -18.48 -3.03 25.24
C LEU A 103 -19.88 -3.03 24.60
N SER A 104 -19.96 -3.01 23.27
CA SER A 104 -21.25 -3.03 22.56
C SER A 104 -22.02 -4.34 22.71
N VAL A 105 -21.31 -5.46 22.91
CA VAL A 105 -21.89 -6.81 23.10
C VAL A 105 -22.18 -7.10 24.58
N GLN A 106 -21.71 -6.25 25.50
CA GLN A 106 -21.96 -6.42 26.93
C GLN A 106 -23.48 -6.36 27.22
N PRO A 107 -24.07 -7.40 27.85
CA PRO A 107 -25.49 -7.38 28.20
C PRO A 107 -25.82 -6.20 29.11
N LYS A 108 -26.87 -5.44 28.79
CA LYS A 108 -27.37 -4.34 29.64
C LYS A 108 -28.19 -4.84 30.83
N GLU A 109 -27.83 -5.97 31.43
CA GLU A 109 -28.51 -6.49 32.62
C GLU A 109 -27.75 -6.08 33.88
N GLY A 110 -28.32 -5.14 34.64
CA GLY A 110 -27.78 -4.75 35.94
C GLY A 110 -28.35 -3.46 36.54
N GLY A 111 -29.59 -3.08 36.24
CA GLY A 111 -30.16 -1.82 36.71
C GLY A 111 -31.69 -1.80 36.78
N SER A 112 -32.32 -2.91 37.18
CA SER A 112 -33.70 -2.89 37.65
C SER A 112 -33.90 -4.02 38.65
N GLN A 113 -33.72 -3.71 39.93
CA GLN A 113 -34.42 -4.32 41.06
C GLN A 113 -33.96 -3.64 42.35
N GLY A 114 -34.90 -2.95 43.02
CA GLY A 114 -34.76 -2.42 44.37
C GLY A 114 -34.90 -0.90 44.44
#